data_AF-A0A8H5PJ33-F1
#
_entry.id   AF-A0A8H5PJ33-F1
#
_cell.length_a   1.000
_cell.length_b   1.000
_cell.length_c   1.000
_cell.angle_alpha   90.00
_cell.angle_beta   90.00
_cell.angle_gamma   90.00
#
_symmetry.space_group_name_H-M   'P 1'
#
loop_
_entity.id
_entity.type
_entity.pdbx_description
1 polymer ?
#
loop_
_entity_poly.entity_id
_entity_poly.type
_entity_poly.pdbx_seq_one_letter_code
_entity_poly.pdbx_strand_id
1 'polypeptide(L)'
;MSTRTNPTEPQRNNQKKKSRYRKRQEHKRRKNQARIEQEVKWEEHEICPIKDVLTKLQQSSQTDLAPLKSLEGRYFKLWSTDHVKYCTVEVAPTQYIEFYDPKFRTCDMLPKGQVSGHIYAASDAMCYIDPFVHPQNAGLETVRIDGNNKRHTFDAQFLDDNYLILHIPKDLVFYKQKMKPPSKAPDVFTYYGVCSAYYESLIRAKERREEQTDRRRSASPA
;
A
#
# COMPACT_ATOMS: atom_id res chain seq x y z
N MET A 1 -43.29 -13.36 46.04
CA MET A 1 -41.98 -13.14 46.70
C MET A 1 -40.93 -13.98 45.97
N SER A 2 -40.10 -13.37 45.11
CA SER A 2 -39.01 -14.10 44.43
C SER A 2 -37.74 -14.05 45.26
N THR A 3 -37.36 -15.18 45.85
CA THR A 3 -36.11 -15.37 46.57
C THR A 3 -34.92 -15.32 45.60
N ARG A 4 -34.08 -14.29 45.70
CA ARG A 4 -32.77 -14.25 45.04
C ARG A 4 -31.87 -15.31 45.68
N THR A 5 -31.66 -16.42 45.00
CA THR A 5 -30.66 -17.42 45.36
C THR A 5 -29.26 -16.87 45.10
N ASN A 6 -28.40 -16.89 46.12
CA ASN A 6 -27.01 -16.44 46.01
C ASN A 6 -26.21 -17.41 45.12
N PRO A 7 -25.39 -16.91 44.18
CA PRO A 7 -24.62 -17.76 43.29
C PRO A 7 -23.59 -18.58 44.07
N THR A 8 -23.51 -19.87 43.75
CA THR A 8 -22.58 -20.83 44.35
C THR A 8 -21.13 -20.49 44.00
N GLU A 9 -20.18 -20.94 44.82
CA GLU A 9 -18.74 -20.68 44.61
C GLU A 9 -18.22 -21.05 43.20
N PRO A 10 -18.63 -22.18 42.59
CA PRO A 10 -18.28 -22.49 41.20
C PRO A 10 -18.83 -21.47 40.19
N GLN A 11 -20.04 -20.95 40.41
CA GLN A 11 -20.65 -19.92 39.56
C GLN A 11 -19.89 -18.59 39.64
N ARG A 12 -19.45 -18.19 40.86
CA ARG A 12 -18.61 -17.00 41.08
C ARG A 12 -17.25 -17.13 40.39
N ASN A 13 -16.60 -18.30 40.48
CA ASN A 13 -15.32 -18.56 39.84
C ASN A 13 -15.41 -18.57 38.31
N ASN A 14 -16.49 -19.11 37.74
CA ASN A 14 -16.73 -19.07 36.30
C ASN A 14 -17.00 -17.64 35.79
N GLN A 15 -17.77 -16.84 36.54
CA GLN A 15 -17.97 -15.41 36.23
C GLN A 15 -16.65 -14.62 36.26
N LYS A 16 -15.78 -14.85 37.26
CA LYS A 16 -14.44 -14.24 37.33
C LYS A 16 -13.57 -14.62 36.12
N LYS A 17 -13.56 -15.89 35.72
CA LYS A 17 -12.82 -16.37 34.52
C LYS A 17 -13.33 -15.70 33.24
N LYS A 18 -14.66 -15.66 33.02
CA LYS A 18 -15.27 -14.99 31.86
C LYS A 18 -14.94 -13.50 31.83
N SER A 19 -14.98 -12.81 32.98
CA SER A 19 -14.61 -11.40 33.10
C SER A 19 -13.14 -11.16 32.72
N ARG A 20 -12.21 -11.97 33.26
CA ARG A 20 -10.78 -11.89 32.92
C ARG A 20 -10.52 -12.14 31.43
N TYR A 21 -11.20 -13.12 30.83
CA TYR A 21 -11.08 -13.40 29.39
C TYR A 21 -11.56 -12.22 28.54
N ARG A 22 -12.73 -11.64 28.87
CA ARG A 22 -13.25 -10.43 28.18
C ARG A 22 -12.27 -9.26 28.27
N LYS A 23 -11.75 -8.96 29.46
CA LYS A 23 -10.75 -7.89 29.66
C LYS A 23 -9.48 -8.13 28.83
N ARG A 24 -8.99 -9.38 28.75
CA ARG A 24 -7.84 -9.73 27.92
C ARG A 24 -8.12 -9.53 26.43
N GLN A 25 -9.29 -9.94 25.96
CA GLN A 25 -9.68 -9.76 24.55
C GLN A 25 -9.84 -8.29 24.19
N GLU A 26 -10.48 -7.51 25.07
CA GLU A 26 -10.62 -6.07 24.89
C GLU A 26 -9.26 -5.35 24.88
N HIS A 27 -8.36 -5.70 25.80
CA HIS A 27 -7.01 -5.15 25.81
C HIS A 27 -6.23 -5.49 24.54
N LYS A 28 -6.30 -6.75 24.06
CA LYS A 28 -5.69 -7.16 22.78
C LYS A 28 -6.26 -6.37 21.61
N ARG A 29 -7.58 -6.19 21.56
CA ARG A 29 -8.25 -5.41 20.51
C ARG A 29 -7.81 -3.94 20.52
N ARG A 30 -7.77 -3.30 21.70
CA ARG A 30 -7.29 -1.92 21.84
C ARG A 30 -5.83 -1.77 21.42
N LYS A 31 -4.97 -2.70 21.82
CA LYS A 31 -3.55 -2.71 21.41
C LYS A 31 -3.41 -2.85 19.90
N ASN A 32 -4.15 -3.77 19.28
CA ASN A 32 -4.10 -3.95 17.83
C ASN A 32 -4.67 -2.73 17.09
N GLN A 33 -5.75 -2.13 17.60
CA GLN A 33 -6.34 -0.92 17.04
C GLN A 33 -5.35 0.25 17.06
N ALA A 34 -4.70 0.50 18.21
CA ALA A 34 -3.70 1.55 18.32
C ALA A 34 -2.49 1.32 17.39
N ARG A 35 -2.08 0.06 17.19
CA ARG A 35 -1.03 -0.30 16.22
C ARG A 35 -1.46 0.04 14.79
N ILE A 36 -2.67 -0.37 14.38
CA ILE A 36 -3.21 -0.07 13.05
C ILE A 36 -3.32 1.43 12.84
N GLU A 37 -3.80 2.19 13.82
CA GLU A 37 -3.90 3.66 13.73
C GLU A 37 -2.53 4.32 13.54
N GLN A 38 -1.50 3.81 14.23
CA GLN A 38 -0.13 4.29 14.06
C GLN A 38 0.43 3.95 12.67
N GLU A 39 0.21 2.73 12.17
CA GLU A 39 0.62 2.32 10.83
C GLU A 39 -0.12 3.11 9.74
N VAL A 40 -1.43 3.35 9.89
CA VAL A 40 -2.20 4.21 8.97
C VAL A 40 -1.64 5.63 8.94
N LYS A 41 -1.30 6.21 10.09
CA LYS A 41 -0.71 7.55 10.16
C LYS A 41 0.66 7.60 9.45
N TRP A 42 1.44 6.52 9.53
CA TRP A 42 2.70 6.40 8.81
C TRP A 42 2.48 6.32 7.29
N GLU A 43 1.57 5.46 6.84
CA GLU A 43 1.17 5.37 5.42
C GLU A 43 0.69 6.73 4.88
N GLU A 44 -0.16 7.43 5.63
CA GLU A 44 -0.68 8.75 5.23
C GLU A 44 0.44 9.78 5.02
N HIS A 45 1.50 9.73 5.85
CA HIS A 45 2.67 10.59 5.69
C HIS A 45 3.40 10.32 4.37
N GLU A 46 3.61 9.05 4.02
CA GLU A 46 4.30 8.65 2.78
C GLU A 46 3.43 8.90 1.53
N ILE A 47 2.10 8.83 1.68
CA ILE A 47 1.13 9.10 0.61
C ILE A 47 0.99 10.60 0.31
N CYS A 48 1.25 11.47 1.30
CA CYS A 48 0.98 12.91 1.21
C CYS A 48 1.63 13.58 -0.03
N PRO A 49 2.93 13.38 -0.35
CA PRO A 49 3.55 13.98 -1.54
C PRO A 49 2.88 13.57 -2.85
N ILE A 50 2.34 12.35 -2.91
CA ILE A 50 1.69 11.78 -4.10
C ILE A 50 0.32 12.47 -4.31
N LYS A 51 -0.41 12.69 -3.21
CA LYS A 51 -1.67 13.47 -3.22
C LYS A 51 -1.44 14.93 -3.61
N ASP A 52 -0.32 15.52 -3.21
CA ASP A 52 0.04 16.88 -3.61
C ASP A 52 0.27 16.97 -5.12
N VAL A 53 0.99 15.99 -5.70
CA VAL A 53 1.19 15.90 -7.16
C VAL A 53 -0.14 15.71 -7.89
N LEU A 54 -0.99 14.79 -7.42
CA LEU A 54 -2.33 14.58 -7.98
C LEU A 54 -3.16 15.87 -7.96
N THR A 55 -3.16 16.60 -6.84
CA THR A 55 -3.90 17.86 -6.69
C THR A 55 -3.39 18.92 -7.66
N LYS A 56 -2.07 19.04 -7.84
CA LYS A 56 -1.47 19.97 -8.80
C LYS A 56 -1.89 19.63 -10.24
N LEU A 57 -1.86 18.35 -10.61
CA LEU A 57 -2.30 17.89 -11.93
C LEU A 57 -3.78 18.18 -12.18
N GLN A 58 -4.64 18.04 -11.16
CA GLN A 58 -6.06 18.38 -11.22
C GLN A 58 -6.32 19.88 -11.38
N GLN A 59 -5.42 20.73 -10.88
CA GLN A 59 -5.53 22.18 -10.98
C GLN A 59 -4.91 22.76 -12.26
N SER A 60 -4.00 22.03 -12.90
CA SER A 60 -3.41 22.45 -14.19
C SER A 60 -4.36 22.21 -15.36
N SER A 61 -4.41 23.15 -16.31
CA SER A 61 -4.99 22.90 -17.63
C SER A 61 -4.13 21.85 -18.34
N GLN A 62 -4.73 20.71 -18.71
CA GLN A 62 -4.08 19.47 -19.22
C GLN A 62 -3.25 19.62 -20.52
N THR A 63 -2.88 20.81 -20.94
CA THR A 63 -2.28 21.10 -22.25
C THR A 63 -0.80 20.71 -22.38
N ASP A 64 -0.04 20.57 -21.28
CA ASP A 64 1.40 20.26 -21.32
C ASP A 64 1.75 19.08 -20.39
N LEU A 65 1.26 17.88 -20.72
CA LEU A 65 1.60 16.67 -19.97
C LEU A 65 3.02 16.20 -20.35
N ALA A 66 3.86 16.01 -19.34
CA ALA A 66 5.24 15.55 -19.54
C ALA A 66 5.26 14.11 -20.11
N PRO A 67 6.12 13.82 -21.10
CA PRO A 67 6.33 12.46 -21.58
C PRO A 67 6.83 11.54 -20.45
N LEU A 68 6.27 10.34 -20.36
CA LEU A 68 6.72 9.32 -19.43
C LEU A 68 7.97 8.63 -19.96
N LYS A 69 8.93 8.37 -19.07
CA LYS A 69 10.03 7.46 -19.34
C LYS A 69 9.52 6.01 -19.42
N SER A 70 10.31 5.16 -20.07
CA SER A 70 10.08 3.71 -20.10
C SER A 70 9.84 3.16 -18.69
N LEU A 71 8.87 2.26 -18.55
CA LEU A 71 8.63 1.52 -17.32
C LEU A 71 9.59 0.34 -17.13
N GLU A 72 10.32 -0.07 -18.17
CA GLU A 72 11.21 -1.23 -18.14
C GLU A 72 12.21 -1.16 -16.98
N GLY A 73 12.26 -2.22 -16.16
CA GLY A 73 13.15 -2.32 -15.00
C GLY A 73 12.79 -1.41 -13.83
N ARG A 74 11.66 -0.70 -13.88
CA ARG A 74 11.24 0.21 -12.82
C ARG A 74 10.42 -0.53 -11.78
N TYR A 75 10.70 -0.23 -10.52
CA TYR A 75 9.91 -0.71 -9.40
C TYR A 75 9.45 0.45 -8.53
N PHE A 76 8.17 0.40 -8.14
CA PHE A 76 7.52 1.40 -7.31
C PHE A 76 7.13 0.73 -6.00
N LYS A 77 7.64 1.26 -4.90
CA LYS A 77 7.15 0.89 -3.57
C LYS A 77 5.73 1.42 -3.43
N LEU A 78 4.85 0.63 -2.82
CA LEU A 78 3.43 0.93 -2.67
C LEU A 78 3.08 1.19 -1.21
N TRP A 79 2.11 2.09 -1.03
CA TRP A 79 1.53 2.48 0.26
C TRP A 79 0.01 2.46 0.16
N SER A 80 -0.68 1.95 1.18
CA SER A 80 -2.14 1.87 1.22
C SER A 80 -2.69 1.80 2.64
N THR A 81 -3.43 2.85 3.02
CA THR A 81 -4.15 2.85 4.30
C THR A 81 -5.29 1.83 4.34
N ASP A 82 -5.90 1.50 3.19
CA ASP A 82 -6.91 0.45 3.09
C ASP A 82 -6.30 -0.91 3.39
N HIS A 83 -5.13 -1.18 2.82
CA HIS A 83 -4.41 -2.43 3.07
C HIS A 83 -4.08 -2.60 4.55
N VAL A 84 -3.52 -1.58 5.20
CA VAL A 84 -3.19 -1.63 6.64
C VAL A 84 -4.44 -1.89 7.50
N LYS A 85 -5.59 -1.32 7.14
CA LYS A 85 -6.84 -1.49 7.90
C LYS A 85 -7.46 -2.87 7.75
N TYR A 86 -7.38 -3.48 6.56
CA TYR A 86 -8.20 -4.64 6.21
C TYR A 86 -7.43 -5.93 5.93
N CYS A 87 -6.12 -5.85 5.65
CA CYS A 87 -5.27 -7.01 5.42
C CYS A 87 -4.49 -7.33 6.70
N THR A 88 -4.94 -8.38 7.42
CA THR A 88 -4.40 -8.72 8.75
C THR A 88 -3.30 -9.77 8.73
N VAL A 89 -2.87 -10.24 7.55
CA VAL A 89 -1.81 -11.24 7.43
C VAL A 89 -0.46 -10.60 7.77
N GLU A 90 0.34 -11.27 8.61
CA GLU A 90 1.70 -10.85 8.93
C GLU A 90 2.55 -10.76 7.65
N VAL A 91 2.71 -9.52 7.20
CA VAL A 91 3.90 -8.93 6.60
C VAL A 91 4.34 -9.54 5.27
N ALA A 92 3.79 -9.01 4.18
CA ALA A 92 4.68 -8.63 3.08
C ALA A 92 5.50 -7.44 3.59
N PRO A 93 6.82 -7.54 3.83
CA PRO A 93 7.58 -6.43 4.40
C PRO A 93 7.62 -5.22 3.47
N THR A 94 7.39 -5.44 2.18
CA THR A 94 7.37 -4.39 1.17
C THR A 94 6.26 -4.68 0.17
N GLN A 95 5.32 -3.74 0.03
CA GLN A 95 4.38 -3.73 -1.07
C GLN A 95 5.03 -3.01 -2.25
N TYR A 96 4.97 -3.58 -3.45
CA TYR A 96 5.54 -2.95 -4.63
C TYR A 96 4.89 -3.45 -5.93
N ILE A 97 5.02 -2.65 -6.97
CA ILE A 97 4.82 -3.05 -8.36
C ILE A 97 6.15 -2.96 -9.09
N GLU A 98 6.52 -4.01 -9.81
CA GLU A 98 7.74 -4.08 -10.60
C GLU A 98 7.39 -4.36 -12.05
N PHE A 99 7.98 -3.57 -12.95
CA PHE A 99 7.93 -3.77 -14.38
C PHE A 99 9.25 -4.37 -14.84
N TYR A 100 9.19 -5.51 -15.52
CA TYR A 100 10.39 -6.26 -15.88
C TYR A 100 11.19 -5.54 -16.96
N ASP A 101 12.52 -5.63 -16.85
CA ASP A 101 13.41 -5.26 -17.95
C ASP A 101 13.50 -6.45 -18.93
N PRO A 102 13.16 -6.24 -20.22
CA PRO A 102 13.19 -7.30 -21.23
C PRO A 102 14.58 -7.92 -21.42
N LYS A 103 15.67 -7.21 -21.06
CA LYS A 103 17.04 -7.72 -21.18
C LYS A 103 17.35 -8.91 -20.26
N PHE A 104 16.61 -9.05 -19.17
CA PHE A 104 16.86 -10.09 -18.16
C PHE A 104 15.84 -11.24 -18.22
N ARG A 105 14.92 -11.22 -19.21
CA ARG A 105 13.94 -12.29 -19.43
C ARG A 105 14.39 -13.19 -20.58
N THR A 106 14.49 -14.49 -20.30
CA THR A 106 14.80 -15.54 -21.28
C THR A 106 13.57 -16.06 -22.03
N CYS A 107 12.36 -15.62 -21.68
CA CYS A 107 11.10 -16.04 -22.29
C CYS A 107 10.38 -14.86 -22.94
N ASP A 108 10.07 -15.06 -24.22
CA ASP A 108 9.20 -14.31 -25.11
C ASP A 108 9.56 -12.83 -25.30
N MET A 109 10.07 -12.52 -26.49
CA MET A 109 10.19 -11.14 -26.95
C MET A 109 8.80 -10.50 -26.93
N LEU A 110 8.51 -9.73 -25.87
CA LEU A 110 7.32 -8.90 -25.84
C LEU A 110 7.32 -8.01 -27.09
N PRO A 111 6.15 -7.79 -27.72
CA PRO A 111 6.04 -6.80 -28.78
C PRO A 111 6.63 -5.47 -28.34
N LYS A 112 7.33 -4.79 -29.27
CA LYS A 112 8.02 -3.53 -28.98
C LYS A 112 7.07 -2.52 -28.30
N GLY A 113 7.51 -1.97 -27.17
CA GLY A 113 6.75 -0.98 -26.40
C GLY A 113 5.74 -1.56 -25.41
N GLN A 114 5.65 -2.89 -25.28
CA GLN A 114 4.89 -3.52 -24.22
C GLN A 114 5.75 -3.81 -23.00
N VAL A 115 5.14 -3.65 -21.83
CA VAL A 115 5.75 -3.98 -20.54
C VAL A 115 4.88 -4.99 -19.80
N SER A 116 5.53 -5.83 -19.00
CA SER A 116 4.89 -6.78 -18.09
C SER A 116 5.59 -6.69 -16.74
N GLY A 117 5.05 -7.36 -15.73
CA GLY A 117 5.51 -7.15 -14.36
C GLY A 117 4.81 -8.03 -13.34
N HIS A 118 4.97 -7.67 -12.07
CA HIS A 118 4.15 -8.21 -11.00
C HIS A 118 3.86 -7.16 -9.94
N ILE A 119 2.79 -7.40 -9.19
CA ILE A 119 2.45 -6.68 -7.97
C ILE A 119 2.67 -7.63 -6.80
N TYR A 120 3.45 -7.19 -5.84
CA TYR A 120 3.66 -7.86 -4.56
C TYR A 120 2.95 -7.04 -3.47
N ALA A 121 1.90 -7.58 -2.87
CA ALA A 121 1.17 -6.92 -1.79
C ALA A 121 0.78 -7.88 -0.66
N ALA A 122 1.14 -9.16 -0.76
CA ALA A 122 0.92 -10.19 0.25
C ALA A 122 2.19 -11.07 0.33
N SER A 123 2.17 -12.20 1.04
CA SER A 123 3.34 -13.08 1.18
C SER A 123 3.88 -13.69 -0.14
N ASP A 124 3.22 -13.42 -1.27
CA ASP A 124 3.59 -13.83 -2.63
C ASP A 124 3.14 -12.74 -3.63
N ALA A 125 3.58 -12.84 -4.89
CA ALA A 125 3.11 -12.03 -6.00
C ALA A 125 1.57 -12.10 -6.07
N MET A 126 0.90 -10.99 -5.79
CA MET A 126 -0.55 -10.87 -5.82
C MET A 126 -1.08 -11.01 -7.26
N CYS A 127 -0.37 -10.41 -8.21
CA CYS A 127 -0.76 -10.40 -9.62
C CYS A 127 0.48 -10.39 -10.51
N TYR A 128 0.51 -11.24 -11.55
CA TYR A 128 1.38 -11.05 -12.70
C TYR A 128 0.66 -10.16 -13.70
N ILE A 129 1.36 -9.16 -14.22
CA ILE A 129 0.81 -8.17 -15.13
C ILE A 129 0.95 -8.71 -16.55
N ASP A 130 -0.17 -8.78 -17.26
CA ASP A 130 -0.15 -9.15 -18.66
C ASP A 130 0.50 -8.04 -19.50
N PRO A 131 1.09 -8.35 -20.66
CA PRO A 131 1.70 -7.35 -21.51
C PRO A 131 0.73 -6.22 -21.88
N PHE A 132 1.12 -4.98 -21.62
CA PHE A 132 0.35 -3.79 -21.98
C PHE A 132 1.24 -2.66 -22.48
N VAL A 133 0.65 -1.71 -23.21
CA VAL A 133 1.33 -0.48 -23.64
C VAL A 133 1.03 0.61 -22.61
N HIS A 134 2.07 1.18 -22.00
CA HIS A 134 1.89 2.26 -21.04
C HIS A 134 1.59 3.60 -21.74
N PRO A 135 0.96 4.57 -21.05
CA PRO A 135 0.71 5.90 -21.61
C PRO A 135 2.00 6.58 -22.04
N GLN A 136 1.94 7.34 -23.13
CA GLN A 136 3.08 8.14 -23.58
C GLN A 136 3.33 9.34 -22.67
N ASN A 137 2.28 9.90 -22.07
CA ASN A 137 2.34 11.08 -21.23
C ASN A 137 1.79 10.77 -19.84
N ALA A 138 2.36 11.42 -18.83
CA ALA A 138 1.88 11.34 -17.47
C ALA A 138 0.59 12.15 -17.34
N GLY A 139 -0.28 11.84 -16.37
CA GLY A 139 -1.46 12.65 -16.14
C GLY A 139 -2.56 11.97 -15.35
N LEU A 140 -3.78 12.46 -15.56
CA LEU A 140 -4.97 12.00 -14.85
C LEU A 140 -5.64 10.79 -15.53
N GLU A 141 -5.21 10.43 -16.74
CA GLU A 141 -5.75 9.26 -17.43
C GLU A 141 -5.42 7.98 -16.66
N THR A 142 -6.42 7.11 -16.57
CA THR A 142 -6.30 5.81 -15.93
C THR A 142 -6.22 4.74 -17.01
N VAL A 143 -5.24 3.85 -16.89
CA VAL A 143 -5.06 2.71 -17.76
C VAL A 143 -5.55 1.47 -17.07
N ARG A 144 -6.43 0.74 -17.75
CA ARG A 144 -6.84 -0.60 -17.35
C ARG A 144 -5.76 -1.60 -17.70
N ILE A 145 -5.30 -2.35 -16.71
CA ILE A 145 -4.26 -3.37 -16.84
C ILE A 145 -4.85 -4.73 -16.51
N ASP A 146 -4.65 -5.67 -17.42
CA ASP A 146 -5.01 -7.07 -17.22
C ASP A 146 -3.90 -7.82 -16.48
N GLY A 147 -4.28 -8.82 -15.70
CA GLY A 147 -3.33 -9.65 -14.98
C GLY A 147 -3.77 -11.09 -14.81
N ASN A 148 -2.77 -11.94 -14.56
CA ASN A 148 -2.89 -13.39 -14.45
C ASN A 148 -3.61 -14.02 -15.66
N ASN A 149 -3.22 -13.64 -16.88
CA ASN A 149 -3.85 -14.06 -18.14
C ASN A 149 -5.32 -13.63 -18.24
N LYS A 150 -5.58 -12.33 -18.06
CA LYS A 150 -6.89 -11.66 -18.18
C LYS A 150 -7.94 -12.13 -17.19
N ARG A 151 -7.52 -12.80 -16.11
CA ARG A 151 -8.42 -13.27 -15.04
C ARG A 151 -8.82 -12.15 -14.10
N HIS A 152 -7.96 -11.15 -13.97
CA HIS A 152 -8.20 -9.98 -13.14
C HIS A 152 -7.83 -8.73 -13.90
N THR A 153 -8.46 -7.63 -13.53
CA THR A 153 -8.16 -6.32 -14.09
C THR A 153 -8.08 -5.32 -12.96
N PHE A 154 -7.14 -4.40 -13.06
CA PHE A 154 -6.99 -3.28 -12.14
C PHE A 154 -6.58 -2.05 -12.92
N ASP A 155 -6.67 -0.91 -12.28
CA ASP A 155 -6.45 0.38 -12.92
C ASP A 155 -5.18 1.03 -12.39
N ALA A 156 -4.40 1.65 -13.28
CA ALA A 156 -3.18 2.38 -12.95
C ALA A 156 -3.22 3.79 -13.53
N GLN A 157 -2.85 4.77 -12.71
CA GLN A 157 -2.74 6.17 -13.10
C GLN A 157 -1.28 6.61 -12.88
N PHE A 158 -0.61 7.02 -13.95
CA PHE A 158 0.80 7.44 -13.90
C PHE A 158 0.85 8.96 -13.80
N LEU A 159 1.17 9.49 -12.61
CA LEU A 159 1.12 10.93 -12.35
C LEU A 159 2.36 11.64 -12.89
N ASP A 160 3.52 11.00 -12.80
CA ASP A 160 4.78 11.38 -13.44
C ASP A 160 5.71 10.16 -13.49
N ASP A 161 6.99 10.37 -13.78
CA ASP A 161 7.96 9.29 -13.72
C ASP A 161 8.06 8.65 -12.33
N ASN A 162 7.90 9.41 -11.26
CA ASN A 162 8.21 8.99 -9.90
C ASN A 162 6.98 8.48 -9.15
N TYR A 163 5.78 8.80 -9.60
CA TYR A 163 4.55 8.57 -8.85
C TYR A 163 3.48 7.90 -9.69
N LEU A 164 2.82 6.91 -9.09
CA LEU A 164 1.65 6.26 -9.68
C LEU A 164 0.57 6.01 -8.61
N ILE A 165 -0.65 5.75 -9.06
CA ILE A 165 -1.76 5.30 -8.22
C ILE A 165 -2.32 4.02 -8.83
N LEU A 166 -2.52 2.99 -8.03
CA LEU A 166 -3.21 1.77 -8.42
C LEU A 166 -4.56 1.69 -7.71
N HIS A 167 -5.58 1.29 -8.47
CA HIS A 167 -6.89 0.95 -7.94
C HIS A 167 -7.11 -0.54 -8.15
N ILE A 168 -7.00 -1.30 -7.06
CA ILE A 168 -6.98 -2.77 -7.10
C ILE A 168 -8.27 -3.31 -6.51
N PRO A 169 -9.07 -4.07 -7.28
CA PRO A 169 -10.28 -4.67 -6.78
C PRO A 169 -10.07 -5.58 -5.57
N LYS A 170 -11.03 -5.56 -4.64
CA LYS A 170 -11.02 -6.36 -3.40
C LYS A 170 -10.81 -7.85 -3.67
N ASP A 171 -11.49 -8.40 -4.68
CA ASP A 171 -11.35 -9.81 -5.06
C ASP A 171 -9.90 -10.15 -5.45
N LEU A 172 -9.20 -9.26 -6.15
CA LEU A 172 -7.77 -9.44 -6.48
C LEU A 172 -6.87 -9.30 -5.24
N VAL A 173 -7.10 -8.31 -4.37
CA VAL A 173 -6.31 -8.13 -3.12
C VAL A 173 -6.34 -9.39 -2.25
N PHE A 174 -7.51 -10.02 -2.15
CA PHE A 174 -7.71 -11.22 -1.33
C PHE A 174 -7.59 -12.53 -2.11
N TYR A 175 -7.34 -12.51 -3.42
CA TYR A 175 -7.35 -13.70 -4.29
C TYR A 175 -6.43 -14.84 -3.79
N LYS A 176 -5.20 -14.50 -3.39
CA LYS A 176 -4.22 -15.45 -2.84
C LYS A 176 -4.25 -15.56 -1.32
N GLN A 177 -5.10 -14.80 -0.65
CA GLN A 177 -5.14 -14.81 0.81
C GLN A 177 -6.03 -15.95 1.31
N LYS A 178 -5.57 -16.71 2.32
CA LYS A 178 -6.36 -17.76 2.99
C LYS A 178 -7.44 -17.20 3.91
N MET A 179 -7.91 -15.97 3.67
CA MET A 179 -8.93 -15.30 4.47
C MET A 179 -10.02 -14.74 3.57
N LYS A 180 -11.26 -14.78 4.07
CA LYS A 180 -12.36 -14.08 3.41
C LYS A 180 -12.16 -12.56 3.60
N PRO A 181 -12.41 -11.75 2.56
CA PRO A 181 -12.38 -10.30 2.69
C PRO A 181 -13.28 -9.84 3.85
N PRO A 182 -12.81 -8.94 4.74
CA PRO A 182 -13.67 -8.35 5.75
C PRO A 182 -14.87 -7.66 5.09
N SER A 183 -16.07 -7.78 5.68
CA SER A 183 -17.29 -7.16 5.12
C SER A 183 -17.23 -5.63 5.04
N LYS A 184 -16.37 -5.00 5.85
CA LYS A 184 -16.15 -3.55 5.87
C LYS A 184 -15.04 -3.09 4.91
N ALA A 185 -14.33 -4.01 4.25
CA ALA A 185 -13.29 -3.65 3.31
C ALA A 185 -13.89 -2.98 2.06
N PRO A 186 -13.22 -1.97 1.49
CA PRO A 186 -13.70 -1.29 0.29
C PRO A 186 -13.70 -2.24 -0.91
N ASP A 187 -14.56 -1.99 -1.89
CA ASP A 187 -14.59 -2.80 -3.12
C ASP A 187 -13.34 -2.59 -3.99
N VAL A 188 -12.68 -1.44 -3.84
CA VAL A 188 -11.44 -1.08 -4.50
C VAL A 188 -10.47 -0.55 -3.45
N PHE A 189 -9.24 -1.05 -3.46
CA PHE A 189 -8.16 -0.60 -2.61
C PHE A 189 -7.29 0.37 -3.40
N THR A 190 -7.00 1.53 -2.82
CA THR A 190 -6.09 2.50 -3.44
C THR A 190 -4.67 2.29 -2.90
N TYR A 191 -3.73 2.09 -3.82
CA TYR A 191 -2.30 2.07 -3.52
C TYR A 191 -1.63 3.26 -4.20
N TYR A 192 -0.75 3.92 -3.48
CA TYR A 192 0.05 5.02 -3.98
C TYR A 192 1.49 4.54 -4.14
N GLY A 193 2.09 4.78 -5.29
CA GLY A 193 3.40 4.28 -5.66
C GLY A 193 4.45 5.38 -5.75
N VAL A 194 5.66 5.09 -5.26
CA VAL A 194 6.86 5.92 -5.46
C VAL A 194 7.95 5.07 -6.08
N CYS A 195 8.51 5.54 -7.20
CA CYS A 195 9.63 4.93 -7.87
C CYS A 195 10.80 4.82 -6.89
N SER A 196 11.32 3.62 -6.69
CA SER A 196 12.24 3.40 -5.58
C SER A 196 13.60 4.09 -5.75
N ALA A 197 14.12 4.18 -6.98
CA ALA A 197 15.33 4.96 -7.24
C ALA A 197 15.17 6.44 -6.80
N TYR A 198 13.96 6.97 -6.94
CA TYR A 198 13.62 8.31 -6.46
C TYR A 198 13.41 8.31 -4.94
N TYR A 199 12.75 7.31 -4.38
CA TYR A 199 12.57 7.17 -2.93
C TYR A 199 13.90 7.10 -2.16
N GLU A 200 14.88 6.34 -2.66
CA GLU A 200 16.24 6.32 -2.10
C GLU A 200 16.90 7.69 -2.14
N SER A 201 16.68 8.46 -3.21
CA SER A 201 17.19 9.83 -3.32
C SER A 201 16.56 10.77 -2.28
N LEU A 202 15.27 10.59 -1.97
CA LEU A 202 14.56 11.34 -0.94
C LEU A 202 15.10 11.03 0.46
N ILE A 203 15.33 9.75 0.77
CA ILE A 203 15.92 9.32 2.05
C ILE A 203 17.28 9.98 2.23
N ARG A 204 18.18 9.84 1.25
CA ARG A 204 19.52 10.46 1.32
C ARG A 204 19.46 11.99 1.44
N ALA A 205 18.48 12.63 0.80
CA ALA A 205 18.31 14.07 0.91
C ALA A 205 17.83 14.50 2.31
N LYS A 206 16.96 13.70 2.94
CA LYS A 206 16.49 13.92 4.31
C LYS A 206 17.61 13.76 5.32
N GLU A 207 18.38 12.68 5.23
CA GLU A 207 19.55 12.43 6.09
C GLU A 207 20.55 13.59 6.03
N ARG A 208 20.88 14.07 4.82
CA ARG A 208 21.77 15.24 4.65
C ARG A 208 21.21 16.51 5.30
N ARG A 209 19.90 16.73 5.26
CA ARG A 209 19.28 17.92 5.90
C ARG A 209 19.33 17.80 7.42
N GLU A 210 19.07 16.61 7.96
CA GLU A 210 19.14 16.33 9.40
C GLU A 210 20.57 16.54 9.93
N GLU A 211 21.58 15.99 9.24
CA GLU A 211 23.00 16.22 9.55
C GLU A 211 23.37 17.71 9.53
N GLN A 212 22.88 18.46 8.55
CA GLN A 212 23.14 19.91 8.46
C GLN A 212 22.47 20.66 9.61
N THR A 213 21.25 20.29 10.01
CA THR A 213 20.57 20.92 11.14
C THR A 213 21.27 20.62 12.46
N ASP A 214 21.76 19.40 12.65
CA ASP A 214 22.48 19.01 13.86
C ASP A 214 23.83 19.74 13.95
N ARG A 215 24.58 19.82 12.84
CA ARG A 215 25.82 20.62 12.80
C ARG A 215 25.58 22.09 13.13
N ARG A 216 24.47 22.68 12.67
CA ARG A 216 24.10 24.07 12.99
C ARG A 216 23.74 24.25 14.47
N ARG A 217 23.05 23.28 15.08
CA ARG A 217 22.73 23.28 16.51
C ARG A 217 23.98 23.12 17.39
N SER A 218 24.95 22.32 16.95
CA SER A 218 26.22 22.13 17.66
C SER A 218 27.20 23.30 17.51
N ALA A 219 26.99 24.20 16.54
CA ALA A 219 27.88 25.33 16.24
C ALA A 219 27.42 26.67 16.84
N SER A 220 26.28 26.72 17.54
CA SER A 220 25.87 27.90 18.30
C SER A 220 26.50 27.88 19.69
N PRO A 221 27.43 28.80 20.03
CA PRO A 221 27.90 28.97 21.40
C PRO A 221 26.77 29.58 22.25
N ALA A 222 26.69 29.16 23.51
CA ALA A 222 25.90 29.83 24.54
C ALA A 222 26.51 31.20 24.91
#